data_AF-A0A319CLU4-F1
#
_entry.id   AF-A0A319CLU4-F1
#
_cell.length_a   1.000
_cell.length_b   1.000
_cell.length_c   1.000
_cell.angle_alpha   90.00
_cell.angle_beta   90.00
_cell.angle_gamma   90.00
#
_symmetry.space_group_name_H-M   'P 1'
#
loop_
_entity.id
_entity.type
_entity.pdbx_description
1 polymer ?
#
loop_
_entity_poly.entity_id
_entity_poly.type
_entity_poly.pdbx_seq_one_letter_code
_entity_poly.pdbx_strand_id
1 'polypeptide(L)'
;MSYLSTRTLNPPPGRISWDHRTLHPPHWVLTIMPPTTRKLIDRCYILAFNSLRAQQYVELHFAARYKALCPDAITSPSTSTDPSTNPTTLAEPAAEPNPEPTPTQTSATSTATSTSTTATATAPPPPPPHQKPHPAPQITHVQSIDRIFAWRTDYIPGDPTLAPSAKIPRSAVRFHVDRAAFAAYTARYTALLDTYLTTYYRRYREAVGAVERSLVLLRGGASTNEAGQGDGYEDKDKDGDKAREMRELDCRQLEWWWGTVFLREMMRWESRIPLLRMPGFEVVVGEVYEAVRRAVEEEEVVVWEGCDLDCEQ
;
A
#
# COMPACT_ATOMS: atom_id res chain seq x y z
N MET A 1 -6.32 11.93 19.20
CA MET A 1 -6.47 11.61 17.77
C MET A 1 -7.05 10.20 17.62
N SER A 2 -8.35 10.06 17.33
CA SER A 2 -8.96 8.75 17.05
C SER A 2 -9.35 8.72 15.57
N TYR A 3 -8.61 7.94 14.79
CA TYR A 3 -8.69 7.95 13.34
C TYR A 3 -9.83 7.01 12.82
N LEU A 4 -11.10 7.25 13.20
CA LEU A 4 -12.34 6.49 12.85
C LEU A 4 -12.37 4.99 13.20
N SER A 5 -11.22 4.34 13.31
CA SER A 5 -11.04 3.04 13.93
C SER A 5 -9.65 3.06 14.54
N THR A 6 -9.46 2.45 15.72
CA THR A 6 -8.12 2.12 16.22
C THR A 6 -7.35 1.20 15.26
N ARG A 7 -7.99 0.73 14.18
CA ARG A 7 -7.45 -0.18 13.16
C ARG A 7 -7.32 0.42 11.76
N THR A 8 -7.53 1.72 11.55
CA THR A 8 -7.09 2.31 10.27
C THR A 8 -5.58 2.23 10.22
N LEU A 9 -5.05 1.45 9.28
CA LEU A 9 -3.62 1.34 9.05
C LEU A 9 -3.02 2.75 8.96
N ASN A 10 -2.03 3.04 9.80
CA ASN A 10 -1.28 4.28 9.78
C ASN A 10 0.17 3.95 9.33
N PRO A 11 0.64 4.47 8.19
CA PRO A 11 -0.06 5.34 7.23
C PRO A 11 -1.16 4.58 6.45
N PRO A 12 -2.11 5.30 5.81
CA PRO A 12 -3.19 4.67 5.05
C PRO A 12 -2.70 3.63 4.02
N PRO A 13 -3.54 2.69 3.60
CA PRO A 13 -3.24 1.76 2.51
C PRO A 13 -2.59 2.47 1.32
N GLY A 14 -1.52 1.87 0.78
CA GLY A 14 -0.79 2.41 -0.38
C GLY A 14 0.07 3.64 -0.12
N ARG A 15 0.13 4.16 1.12
CA ARG A 15 0.99 5.31 1.47
C ARG A 15 2.39 4.93 1.95
N ILE A 16 2.67 3.64 2.10
CA ILE A 16 4.02 3.22 2.49
C ILE A 16 4.92 3.25 1.26
N SER A 17 5.88 4.17 1.25
CA SER A 17 6.88 4.28 0.20
C SER A 17 7.91 3.16 0.34
N TRP A 18 7.97 2.27 -0.66
CA TRP A 18 9.14 1.42 -0.84
C TRP A 18 10.26 2.26 -1.46
N ASP A 19 11.24 2.65 -0.65
CA ASP A 19 12.41 3.35 -1.16
C ASP A 19 13.47 2.34 -1.58
N HIS A 20 13.45 1.99 -2.87
CA HIS A 20 14.40 1.09 -3.50
C HIS A 20 15.85 1.49 -3.19
N ARG A 21 16.16 2.80 -3.13
CA ARG A 21 17.53 3.27 -2.95
C ARG A 21 18.05 2.97 -1.55
N THR A 22 17.20 3.14 -0.53
CA THR A 22 17.57 2.85 0.86
C THR A 22 17.68 1.37 1.16
N LEU A 23 16.92 0.54 0.43
CA LEU A 23 16.84 -0.91 0.64
C LEU A 23 17.83 -1.70 -0.19
N HIS A 24 18.55 -1.07 -1.11
CA HIS A 24 19.68 -1.70 -1.75
C HIS A 24 20.90 -1.68 -0.82
N PRO A 25 21.64 -2.80 -0.72
CA PRO A 25 22.91 -2.78 -0.02
C PRO A 25 23.86 -1.78 -0.70
N PRO A 26 24.69 -1.06 0.06
CA PRO A 26 25.70 -0.19 -0.51
C PRO A 26 26.56 -0.96 -1.52
N HIS A 27 26.90 -0.32 -2.65
CA HIS A 27 27.58 -1.01 -3.76
C HIS A 27 28.88 -1.72 -3.32
N TRP A 28 29.66 -1.08 -2.45
CA TRP A 28 30.88 -1.67 -1.92
C TRP A 28 30.62 -2.95 -1.11
N VAL A 29 29.50 -3.03 -0.37
CA VAL A 29 29.09 -4.25 0.36
C VAL A 29 28.82 -5.39 -0.62
N LEU A 30 28.31 -5.11 -1.82
CA LEU A 30 28.12 -6.15 -2.82
C LEU A 30 29.45 -6.74 -3.32
N THR A 31 30.52 -5.95 -3.40
CA THR A 31 31.82 -6.38 -3.95
C THR A 31 32.56 -7.37 -3.06
N ILE A 32 32.39 -7.26 -1.74
CA ILE A 32 33.06 -8.08 -0.72
C ILE A 32 32.35 -9.42 -0.45
N MET A 33 31.07 -9.52 -0.83
CA MET A 33 30.25 -10.70 -0.54
C MET A 33 30.54 -11.85 -1.52
N PRO A 34 30.50 -13.11 -1.04
CA PRO A 34 30.50 -14.26 -1.92
C PRO A 34 29.35 -14.20 -2.93
N PRO A 35 29.56 -14.68 -4.18
CA PRO A 35 28.54 -14.67 -5.21
C PRO A 35 27.25 -15.38 -4.81
N THR A 36 27.35 -16.41 -3.97
CA THR A 36 26.21 -17.16 -3.42
C THR A 36 25.35 -16.28 -2.51
N THR A 37 25.96 -15.59 -1.55
CA THR A 37 25.27 -14.67 -0.63
C THR A 37 24.65 -13.50 -1.39
N ARG A 38 25.34 -12.97 -2.41
CA ARG A 38 24.81 -11.90 -3.28
C ARG A 38 23.50 -12.31 -3.95
N LYS A 39 23.48 -13.48 -4.59
CA LYS A 39 22.26 -14.04 -5.22
C LYS A 39 21.12 -14.24 -4.22
N LEU A 40 21.42 -14.63 -2.98
CA LEU A 40 20.41 -14.78 -1.94
C LEU A 40 19.80 -13.43 -1.53
N ILE A 41 20.63 -12.40 -1.37
CA ILE A 41 20.15 -11.03 -1.05
C ILE A 41 19.31 -10.48 -2.19
N ASP A 42 19.77 -10.59 -3.44
CA ASP A 42 19.01 -10.13 -4.61
C ASP A 42 17.65 -10.83 -4.72
N ARG A 43 17.63 -12.16 -4.53
CA ARG A 43 16.39 -12.94 -4.50
C ARG A 43 15.48 -12.52 -3.34
N CYS A 44 16.03 -12.31 -2.16
CA CYS A 44 15.27 -11.86 -1.00
C CYS A 44 14.64 -10.49 -1.25
N TYR A 45 15.39 -9.57 -1.83
CA TYR A 45 14.90 -8.24 -2.20
C TYR A 45 13.72 -8.30 -3.17
N ILE A 46 13.83 -9.10 -4.25
CA ILE A 46 12.74 -9.28 -5.22
C ILE A 46 11.49 -9.86 -4.55
N LEU A 47 11.66 -10.88 -3.70
CA LEU A 47 10.55 -11.50 -2.99
C LEU A 47 9.92 -10.57 -1.96
N ALA A 48 10.71 -9.75 -1.27
CA ALA A 48 10.22 -8.72 -0.36
C ALA A 48 9.39 -7.66 -1.11
N PHE A 49 9.86 -7.18 -2.25
CA PHE A 49 9.11 -6.25 -3.10
C PHE A 49 7.78 -6.85 -3.57
N ASN A 50 7.81 -8.09 -4.07
CA ASN A 50 6.59 -8.80 -4.50
C ASN A 50 5.61 -9.00 -3.33
N SER A 51 6.12 -9.33 -2.14
CA SER A 51 5.31 -9.45 -0.92
C SER A 51 4.68 -8.11 -0.55
N LEU A 52 5.43 -7.00 -0.60
CA LEU A 52 4.86 -5.68 -0.34
C LEU A 52 3.76 -5.32 -1.34
N ARG A 53 3.97 -5.55 -2.64
CA ARG A 53 2.95 -5.29 -3.67
C ARG A 53 1.68 -6.08 -3.42
N ALA A 54 1.81 -7.37 -3.09
CA ALA A 54 0.68 -8.21 -2.73
C ALA A 54 -0.01 -7.72 -1.45
N GLN A 55 0.75 -7.30 -0.43
CA GLN A 55 0.20 -6.71 0.79
C GLN A 55 -0.58 -5.43 0.49
N GLN A 56 -0.03 -4.51 -0.32
CA GLN A 56 -0.72 -3.28 -0.74
C GLN A 56 -2.06 -3.59 -1.41
N TYR A 57 -2.10 -4.62 -2.26
CA TYR A 57 -3.35 -5.09 -2.87
C TYR A 57 -4.36 -5.57 -1.83
N VAL A 58 -3.93 -6.38 -0.86
CA VAL A 58 -4.78 -6.81 0.27
C VAL A 58 -5.26 -5.62 1.09
N GLU A 59 -4.40 -4.64 1.39
CA GLU A 59 -4.75 -3.42 2.13
C GLU A 59 -5.80 -2.57 1.40
N LEU A 60 -5.71 -2.47 0.08
CA LEU A 60 -6.72 -1.77 -0.74
C LEU A 60 -8.08 -2.46 -0.66
N HIS A 61 -8.11 -3.79 -0.76
CA HIS A 61 -9.34 -4.55 -0.53
C HIS A 61 -9.85 -4.34 0.89
N PHE A 62 -9.00 -4.45 1.90
CA PHE A 62 -9.38 -4.21 3.29
C PHE A 62 -10.03 -2.82 3.48
N ALA A 63 -9.55 -1.78 2.79
CA ALA A 63 -10.15 -0.45 2.80
C ALA A 63 -11.52 -0.39 2.12
N ALA A 64 -11.73 -1.19 1.07
CA ALA A 64 -12.99 -1.28 0.33
C ALA A 64 -14.13 -1.96 1.12
N ARG A 65 -13.85 -2.53 2.31
CA ARG A 65 -14.85 -3.22 3.16
C ARG A 65 -16.09 -2.38 3.45
N TYR A 66 -15.95 -1.06 3.59
CA TYR A 66 -17.07 -0.17 3.87
C TYR A 66 -18.03 -0.08 2.68
N LYS A 67 -17.49 -0.07 1.46
CA LYS A 67 -18.28 -0.06 0.21
C LYS A 67 -19.01 -1.38 -0.01
N ALA A 68 -18.43 -2.47 0.50
CA ALA A 68 -18.98 -3.82 0.39
C ALA A 68 -20.16 -4.10 1.34
N LEU A 69 -20.58 -3.13 2.15
CA LEU A 69 -21.80 -3.22 2.96
C LEU A 69 -23.08 -3.14 2.09
N CYS A 70 -22.99 -2.75 0.82
CA CYS A 70 -24.14 -2.65 -0.06
C CYS A 70 -24.12 -3.77 -1.12
N PRO A 71 -25.24 -4.48 -1.39
CA PRO A 71 -25.29 -5.59 -2.34
C PRO A 71 -25.03 -5.11 -3.78
N ASP A 72 -25.46 -3.89 -4.13
CA ASP A 72 -25.29 -3.31 -5.47
C ASP A 72 -23.82 -3.08 -5.86
N ALA A 73 -22.90 -3.08 -4.89
CA ALA A 73 -21.48 -2.90 -5.15
C ALA A 73 -20.82 -4.11 -5.84
N ILE A 74 -21.47 -5.28 -5.82
CA ILE A 74 -20.86 -6.55 -6.27
C ILE A 74 -21.35 -6.93 -7.69
N THR A 75 -22.47 -6.37 -8.15
CA THR A 75 -23.15 -6.84 -9.37
C THR A 75 -22.69 -6.15 -10.67
N SER A 76 -21.62 -5.36 -10.65
CA SER A 76 -21.04 -4.80 -11.87
C SER A 76 -19.53 -5.00 -11.94
N PRO A 77 -19.06 -6.22 -12.26
CA PRO A 77 -17.77 -6.33 -12.91
C PRO A 77 -17.92 -5.73 -14.32
N SER A 78 -17.61 -4.44 -14.47
CA SER A 78 -17.20 -3.90 -15.77
C SER A 78 -15.81 -4.46 -16.11
N THR A 79 -15.75 -5.77 -16.36
CA THR A 79 -14.64 -6.43 -17.05
C THR A 79 -14.67 -5.99 -18.51
N SER A 80 -14.03 -4.86 -18.79
CA SER A 80 -13.54 -4.50 -20.12
C SER A 80 -12.06 -4.18 -20.01
N THR A 81 -11.27 -5.20 -19.75
CA THR A 81 -9.85 -5.23 -20.09
C THR A 81 -9.49 -6.71 -20.21
N ASP A 82 -9.70 -7.26 -21.41
CA ASP A 82 -9.07 -8.52 -21.82
C ASP A 82 -7.60 -8.24 -22.11
N PRO A 83 -6.64 -8.82 -21.37
CA PRO A 83 -5.33 -9.09 -21.93
C PRO A 83 -5.42 -10.39 -22.72
N SER A 84 -5.47 -10.29 -24.05
CA SER A 84 -5.27 -11.42 -24.95
C SER A 84 -3.88 -12.02 -24.69
N THR A 85 -3.84 -13.17 -24.02
CA THR A 85 -2.65 -14.02 -23.92
C THR A 85 -2.66 -15.03 -25.07
N ASN A 86 -1.82 -14.80 -26.08
CA ASN A 86 -1.33 -15.87 -26.94
C ASN A 86 -0.03 -16.44 -26.36
N PRO A 87 0.16 -17.77 -26.32
CA PRO A 87 1.46 -18.37 -26.00
C PRO A 87 2.26 -18.54 -27.30
N THR A 88 3.52 -18.10 -27.33
CA THR A 88 4.47 -18.56 -28.36
C THR A 88 5.85 -18.76 -27.76
N THR A 89 6.39 -19.90 -28.12
CA THR A 89 7.56 -20.65 -27.68
C THR A 89 8.91 -19.99 -28.01
N LEU A 90 9.85 -20.14 -27.06
CA LEU A 90 11.34 -20.10 -27.11
C LEU A 90 12.08 -19.82 -28.44
N ALA A 91 13.00 -18.85 -28.40
CA ALA A 91 14.44 -19.02 -28.76
C ALA A 91 15.28 -17.75 -28.39
N GLU A 92 16.46 -17.97 -27.79
CA GLU A 92 17.62 -17.06 -27.58
C GLU A 92 18.47 -16.94 -28.89
N PRO A 93 19.61 -16.18 -29.01
CA PRO A 93 20.28 -15.24 -28.09
C PRO A 93 20.90 -13.93 -28.71
N ALA A 94 21.46 -13.10 -27.80
CA ALA A 94 22.62 -12.20 -27.91
C ALA A 94 22.63 -10.94 -28.83
N ALA A 95 22.77 -9.74 -28.22
CA ALA A 95 23.90 -8.79 -28.42
C ALA A 95 23.63 -7.41 -27.76
N GLU A 96 24.55 -6.95 -26.92
CA GLU A 96 24.86 -5.53 -26.61
C GLU A 96 25.86 -4.99 -27.67
N PRO A 97 26.09 -3.65 -27.87
CA PRO A 97 26.24 -2.61 -26.84
C PRO A 97 25.74 -1.16 -27.14
N ASN A 98 25.69 -0.35 -26.06
CA ASN A 98 25.78 1.12 -25.81
C ASN A 98 26.22 2.11 -26.94
N PRO A 99 26.20 3.48 -26.79
CA PRO A 99 25.72 4.40 -25.73
C PRO A 99 24.93 5.69 -26.16
N GLU A 100 24.52 6.50 -25.17
CA GLU A 100 24.04 7.92 -25.10
C GLU A 100 24.70 8.95 -26.07
N PRO A 101 24.18 10.20 -26.30
CA PRO A 101 23.86 11.24 -25.28
C PRO A 101 22.73 12.31 -25.53
N THR A 102 22.12 12.77 -24.41
CA THR A 102 21.79 14.19 -23.99
C THR A 102 20.80 15.09 -24.81
N PRO A 103 20.48 16.36 -24.40
CA PRO A 103 19.19 16.76 -23.81
C PRO A 103 18.44 17.88 -24.59
N THR A 104 17.17 18.19 -24.28
CA THR A 104 16.64 19.55 -24.55
C THR A 104 15.52 19.94 -23.57
N GLN A 105 15.71 21.11 -22.94
CA GLN A 105 14.74 21.89 -22.17
C GLN A 105 13.60 22.40 -23.06
N THR A 106 12.47 22.81 -22.49
CA THR A 106 11.87 24.16 -22.71
C THR A 106 10.61 24.31 -21.86
N SER A 107 10.62 25.37 -21.06
CA SER A 107 9.50 25.92 -20.30
C SER A 107 8.47 26.58 -21.22
N ALA A 108 7.18 26.55 -20.85
CA ALA A 108 6.29 27.68 -21.15
C ALA A 108 5.19 27.82 -20.09
N THR A 109 5.35 28.87 -19.30
CA THR A 109 4.36 29.72 -18.64
C THR A 109 3.23 30.12 -19.61
N SER A 110 1.96 29.98 -19.18
CA SER A 110 0.84 30.67 -19.83
C SER A 110 0.12 31.55 -18.82
N THR A 111 0.27 32.84 -19.05
CA THR A 111 -0.34 33.97 -18.34
C THR A 111 -1.65 34.37 -19.02
N ALA A 112 -2.66 34.64 -18.18
CA ALA A 112 -3.86 35.49 -18.31
C ALA A 112 -4.46 35.81 -19.69
N THR A 113 -5.79 35.74 -19.77
CA THR A 113 -6.61 36.81 -20.37
C THR A 113 -7.97 36.85 -19.68
N SER A 114 -8.21 37.90 -18.91
CA SER A 114 -9.52 38.29 -18.39
C SER A 114 -10.17 39.20 -19.44
N THR A 115 -11.31 38.80 -19.98
CA THR A 115 -12.12 39.63 -20.87
C THR A 115 -13.37 40.06 -20.13
N SER A 116 -13.42 41.33 -19.78
CA SER A 116 -14.61 42.05 -19.32
C SER A 116 -15.51 42.35 -20.51
N THR A 117 -16.75 41.84 -20.49
CA THR A 117 -17.77 42.17 -21.49
C THR A 117 -18.89 42.98 -20.86
N THR A 118 -19.12 44.13 -21.48
CA THR A 118 -20.09 45.19 -21.17
C THR A 118 -21.53 44.69 -21.15
N ALA A 119 -22.30 45.17 -20.17
CA ALA A 119 -23.72 44.92 -20.01
C ALA A 119 -24.55 45.72 -21.03
N THR A 120 -25.38 45.00 -21.80
CA THR A 120 -26.51 45.57 -22.55
C THR A 120 -27.79 45.08 -21.88
N ALA A 121 -28.56 46.02 -21.34
CA ALA A 121 -29.85 45.76 -20.70
C ALA A 121 -30.91 45.44 -21.77
N THR A 122 -31.26 44.16 -21.87
CA THR A 122 -32.39 43.67 -22.66
C THR A 122 -33.50 43.22 -21.69
N ALA A 123 -34.74 43.60 -22.01
CA ALA A 123 -35.95 43.32 -21.24
C ALA A 123 -36.11 41.84 -20.84
N PRO A 124 -36.74 41.55 -19.68
CA PRO A 124 -36.88 40.18 -19.17
C PRO A 124 -37.80 39.35 -20.09
N PRO A 125 -37.37 38.17 -20.54
CA PRO A 125 -38.24 37.24 -21.25
C PRO A 125 -39.31 36.65 -20.29
N PRO A 126 -40.47 36.22 -20.83
CA PRO A 126 -41.53 35.61 -20.03
C PRO A 126 -41.05 34.36 -19.27
N PRO A 127 -41.63 34.06 -18.10
CA PRO A 127 -41.21 32.94 -17.27
C PRO A 127 -41.35 31.62 -18.05
N PRO A 128 -40.32 30.75 -18.05
CA PRO A 128 -40.40 29.46 -18.71
C PRO A 128 -41.49 28.60 -18.05
N PRO A 129 -42.23 27.79 -18.84
CA PRO A 129 -43.24 26.89 -18.31
C PRO A 129 -42.60 25.95 -17.28
N HIS A 130 -43.27 25.77 -16.15
CA HIS A 130 -42.91 24.89 -15.03
C HIS A 130 -42.19 23.62 -15.50
N GLN A 131 -40.86 23.65 -15.48
CA GLN A 131 -40.06 22.44 -15.62
C GLN A 131 -40.38 21.57 -14.41
N LYS A 132 -40.96 20.39 -14.65
CA LYS A 132 -41.11 19.37 -13.61
C LYS A 132 -39.77 19.25 -12.89
N PRO A 133 -39.71 19.33 -11.54
CA PRO A 133 -38.47 19.24 -10.81
C PRO A 133 -37.73 17.98 -11.25
N HIS A 134 -36.56 18.18 -11.86
CA HIS A 134 -35.70 17.09 -12.30
C HIS A 134 -35.37 16.27 -11.05
N PRO A 135 -35.62 14.95 -11.01
CA PRO A 135 -35.29 14.16 -9.83
C PRO A 135 -33.81 14.35 -9.56
N ALA A 136 -33.49 14.84 -8.35
CA ALA A 136 -32.11 15.04 -7.93
C ALA A 136 -31.35 13.72 -8.11
N PRO A 137 -30.11 13.76 -8.64
CA PRO A 137 -29.32 12.55 -8.83
C PRO A 137 -29.19 11.82 -7.50
N GLN A 138 -29.67 10.58 -7.46
CA GLN A 138 -29.67 9.77 -6.26
C GLN A 138 -28.23 9.32 -5.97
N ILE A 139 -27.66 9.82 -4.88
CA ILE A 139 -26.32 9.43 -4.43
C ILE A 139 -26.37 7.99 -3.93
N THR A 140 -25.44 7.16 -4.38
CA THR A 140 -25.34 5.74 -3.99
C THR A 140 -24.61 5.58 -2.65
N HIS A 141 -24.71 4.38 -2.05
CA HIS A 141 -23.94 4.05 -0.84
C HIS A 141 -22.43 4.25 -1.03
N VAL A 142 -21.90 3.77 -2.16
CA VAL A 142 -20.46 3.88 -2.49
C VAL A 142 -20.02 5.35 -2.57
N GLN A 143 -20.81 6.19 -3.26
CA GLN A 143 -20.55 7.61 -3.37
C GLN A 143 -20.63 8.33 -2.00
N SER A 144 -21.54 7.90 -1.13
CA SER A 144 -21.66 8.44 0.22
C SER A 144 -20.44 8.10 1.08
N ILE A 145 -19.96 6.85 1.00
CA ILE A 145 -18.72 6.42 1.64
C ILE A 145 -17.54 7.25 1.12
N ASP A 146 -17.37 7.36 -0.20
CA ASP A 146 -16.27 8.14 -0.80
C ASP A 146 -16.30 9.60 -0.36
N ARG A 147 -17.49 10.21 -0.30
CA ARG A 147 -17.66 11.60 0.15
C ARG A 147 -17.26 11.80 1.61
N ILE A 148 -17.61 10.87 2.51
CA ILE A 148 -17.21 10.93 3.93
C ILE A 148 -15.69 10.82 4.08
N PHE A 149 -15.06 9.88 3.35
CA PHE A 149 -13.61 9.70 3.42
C PHE A 149 -12.84 10.86 2.77
N ALA A 150 -13.38 11.47 1.72
CA ALA A 150 -12.83 12.69 1.12
C ALA A 150 -12.91 13.88 2.09
N TRP A 151 -14.09 14.16 2.63
CA TRP A 151 -14.31 15.24 3.62
C TRP A 151 -13.31 15.18 4.78
N ARG A 152 -13.03 13.97 5.25
CA ARG A 152 -12.07 13.74 6.33
C ARG A 152 -10.62 14.02 5.93
N THR A 153 -10.25 13.76 4.68
CA THR A 153 -8.90 14.05 4.18
C THR A 153 -8.67 15.56 4.13
N ASP A 154 -9.73 16.31 3.84
CA ASP A 154 -9.70 17.78 3.79
C ASP A 154 -9.81 18.42 5.19
N TYR A 155 -10.42 17.71 6.15
CA TYR A 155 -10.56 18.18 7.52
C TYR A 155 -9.26 18.03 8.33
N ILE A 156 -8.49 19.12 8.44
CA ILE A 156 -7.30 19.20 9.29
C ILE A 156 -7.64 19.98 10.58
N PRO A 157 -7.97 19.28 11.69
CA PRO A 157 -8.25 19.97 12.95
C PRO A 157 -6.98 20.65 13.46
N GLY A 158 -7.04 21.98 13.58
CA GLY A 158 -5.95 22.79 14.16
C GLY A 158 -5.01 23.44 13.15
N ASP A 159 -5.27 23.33 11.84
CA ASP A 159 -4.62 24.23 10.87
C ASP A 159 -5.40 25.55 10.83
N PRO A 160 -4.85 26.67 11.36
CA PRO A 160 -5.55 27.95 11.41
C PRO A 160 -5.72 28.58 10.02
N THR A 161 -5.06 28.05 8.99
CA THR A 161 -5.05 28.66 7.65
C THR A 161 -6.14 28.12 6.73
N LEU A 162 -6.81 27.03 7.13
CA LEU A 162 -7.92 26.45 6.38
C LEU A 162 -9.21 26.55 7.20
N ALA A 163 -10.25 27.14 6.63
CA ALA A 163 -11.58 27.05 7.21
C ALA A 163 -11.97 25.56 7.30
N PRO A 164 -12.53 25.10 8.44
CA PRO A 164 -12.96 23.71 8.57
C PRO A 164 -13.86 23.31 7.40
N SER A 165 -13.61 22.15 6.79
CA SER A 165 -14.49 21.60 5.75
C SER A 165 -15.93 21.57 6.28
N ALA A 166 -16.83 22.25 5.58
CA ALA A 166 -18.25 22.30 5.95
C ALA A 166 -18.79 20.88 6.08
N LYS A 167 -19.64 20.64 7.09
CA LYS A 167 -20.28 19.34 7.28
C LYS A 167 -21.10 18.98 6.04
N ILE A 168 -21.27 17.68 5.81
CA ILE A 168 -22.03 17.17 4.68
C ILE A 168 -23.52 17.24 5.06
N PRO A 169 -24.39 17.83 4.21
CA PRO A 169 -25.83 17.79 4.44
C PRO A 169 -26.34 16.35 4.46
N ARG A 170 -27.25 16.02 5.37
CA ARG A 170 -27.80 14.67 5.52
C ARG A 170 -28.45 14.14 4.23
N SER A 171 -29.15 15.00 3.50
CA SER A 171 -29.78 14.68 2.21
C SER A 171 -28.78 14.27 1.12
N ALA A 172 -27.50 14.59 1.30
CA ALA A 172 -26.42 14.31 0.36
C ALA A 172 -25.72 12.96 0.61
N VAL A 173 -26.18 12.17 1.58
CA VAL A 173 -25.65 10.83 1.88
C VAL A 173 -26.79 9.81 2.00
N ARG A 174 -26.53 8.59 1.54
CA ARG A 174 -27.43 7.43 1.67
C ARG A 174 -26.62 6.21 2.05
N PHE A 175 -27.07 5.48 3.07
CA PHE A 175 -26.42 4.25 3.50
C PHE A 175 -27.41 3.09 3.42
N HIS A 176 -26.98 2.02 2.78
CA HIS A 176 -27.64 0.73 2.82
C HIS A 176 -26.63 -0.27 3.35
N VAL A 177 -27.00 -1.00 4.39
CA VAL A 177 -26.13 -1.95 5.08
C VAL A 177 -26.78 -3.31 5.03
N ASP A 178 -26.14 -4.22 4.32
CA ASP A 178 -26.53 -5.61 4.16
C ASP A 178 -25.46 -6.53 4.74
N ARG A 179 -25.89 -7.31 5.74
CA ARG A 179 -25.05 -8.30 6.42
C ARG A 179 -24.65 -9.46 5.49
N ALA A 180 -25.54 -9.87 4.57
CA ALA A 180 -25.27 -10.95 3.63
C ALA A 180 -24.22 -10.53 2.60
N ALA A 181 -24.34 -9.33 2.02
CA ALA A 181 -23.33 -8.74 1.15
C ALA A 181 -21.95 -8.68 1.84
N PHE A 182 -21.90 -8.20 3.08
CA PHE A 182 -20.66 -8.13 3.85
C PHE A 182 -20.06 -9.51 4.16
N ALA A 183 -20.89 -10.51 4.48
CA ALA A 183 -20.43 -11.88 4.71
C ALA A 183 -19.81 -12.49 3.44
N ALA A 184 -20.46 -12.31 2.29
CA ALA A 184 -19.95 -12.75 1.00
C ALA A 184 -18.61 -12.06 0.65
N TYR A 185 -18.51 -10.76 0.92
CA TYR A 185 -17.26 -10.01 0.76
C TYR A 185 -16.14 -10.53 1.68
N THR A 186 -16.46 -10.77 2.96
CA THR A 186 -15.53 -11.28 3.96
C THR A 186 -14.95 -12.64 3.57
N ALA A 187 -15.76 -13.53 3.01
CA ALA A 187 -15.30 -14.82 2.52
C ALA A 187 -14.26 -14.65 1.39
N ARG A 188 -14.55 -13.81 0.40
CA ARG A 188 -13.61 -13.52 -0.71
C ARG A 188 -12.32 -12.87 -0.21
N TYR A 189 -12.45 -11.88 0.69
CA TYR A 189 -11.29 -11.21 1.28
C TYR A 189 -10.41 -12.16 2.09
N THR A 190 -11.02 -13.07 2.87
CA THR A 190 -10.29 -14.04 3.68
C THR A 190 -9.48 -15.00 2.79
N ALA A 191 -10.05 -15.46 1.67
CA ALA A 191 -9.32 -16.27 0.69
C ALA A 191 -8.15 -15.49 0.05
N LEU A 192 -8.35 -14.20 -0.23
CA LEU A 192 -7.28 -13.32 -0.73
C LEU A 192 -6.15 -13.16 0.29
N LEU A 193 -6.49 -12.91 1.56
CA LEU A 193 -5.51 -12.79 2.64
C LEU A 193 -4.75 -14.10 2.85
N ASP A 194 -5.43 -15.25 2.80
CA ASP A 194 -4.79 -16.57 2.91
C ASP A 194 -3.80 -16.80 1.76
N THR A 195 -4.18 -16.47 0.53
CA THR A 195 -3.28 -16.55 -0.64
C THR A 195 -2.03 -15.69 -0.44
N TYR A 196 -2.19 -14.47 0.07
CA TYR A 196 -1.08 -13.59 0.42
C TYR A 196 -0.13 -14.23 1.45
N LEU A 197 -0.68 -14.73 2.56
CA LEU A 197 0.08 -15.29 3.67
C LEU A 197 0.82 -16.58 3.29
N THR A 198 0.14 -17.48 2.59
CA THR A 198 0.65 -18.82 2.24
C THR A 198 1.65 -18.79 1.09
N THR A 199 1.53 -17.83 0.17
CA THR A 199 2.37 -17.76 -1.03
C THR A 199 3.42 -16.66 -0.95
N TYR A 200 3.00 -15.39 -0.92
CA TYR A 200 3.90 -14.26 -1.11
C TYR A 200 4.71 -13.99 0.16
N TYR A 201 4.05 -13.89 1.30
CA TYR A 201 4.70 -13.63 2.58
C TYR A 201 5.61 -14.79 3.00
N ARG A 202 5.14 -16.04 2.89
CA ARG A 202 5.95 -17.23 3.19
C ARG A 202 7.25 -17.28 2.40
N ARG A 203 7.19 -17.13 1.07
CA ARG A 203 8.38 -17.17 0.20
C ARG A 203 9.41 -16.10 0.57
N TYR A 204 8.93 -14.89 0.88
CA TYR A 204 9.79 -13.82 1.37
C TYR A 204 10.46 -14.18 2.70
N ARG A 205 9.71 -14.68 3.70
CA ARG A 205 10.27 -15.08 5.00
C ARG A 205 11.28 -16.24 4.89
N GLU A 206 11.03 -17.20 4.00
CA GLU A 206 11.99 -18.26 3.69
C GLU A 206 13.31 -17.71 3.11
N ALA A 207 13.22 -16.69 2.24
CA ALA A 207 14.38 -16.02 1.67
C ALA A 207 15.17 -15.21 2.71
N VAL A 208 14.48 -14.51 3.61
CA VAL A 208 15.10 -13.85 4.78
C VAL A 208 15.90 -14.86 5.59
N GLY A 209 15.29 -16.00 5.93
CA GLY A 209 15.98 -17.05 6.68
C GLY A 209 17.17 -17.66 5.91
N ALA A 210 17.13 -17.72 4.59
CA ALA A 210 18.25 -18.17 3.77
C ALA A 210 19.43 -17.18 3.81
N VAL A 211 19.15 -15.87 3.76
CA VAL A 211 20.18 -14.84 3.92
C VAL A 211 20.78 -14.90 5.33
N GLU A 212 19.95 -14.95 6.37
CA GLU A 212 20.41 -15.02 7.76
C GLU A 212 21.32 -16.24 8.01
N ARG A 213 20.94 -17.42 7.51
CA ARG A 213 21.83 -18.61 7.57
C ARG A 213 23.15 -18.39 6.84
N SER A 214 23.13 -17.74 5.68
CA SER A 214 24.36 -17.42 4.95
C SER A 214 25.25 -16.46 5.74
N LEU A 215 24.68 -15.45 6.41
CA LEU A 215 25.45 -14.50 7.23
C LEU A 215 26.08 -15.20 8.44
N VAL A 216 25.36 -16.12 9.08
CA VAL A 216 25.91 -16.95 10.17
C VAL A 216 27.09 -17.81 9.71
N LEU A 217 27.00 -18.40 8.51
CA LEU A 217 28.12 -19.17 7.94
C LEU A 217 29.34 -18.28 7.64
N LEU A 218 29.13 -17.05 7.17
CA LEU A 218 30.21 -16.08 6.97
C LEU A 218 30.90 -15.72 8.28
N ARG A 219 30.15 -15.62 9.38
CA ARG A 219 30.69 -15.38 10.72
C ARG A 219 31.54 -16.55 11.22
N GLY A 220 31.11 -17.79 10.96
CA GLY A 220 31.80 -19.01 11.40
C GLY A 220 33.01 -19.42 10.55
N GLY A 221 33.15 -18.86 9.34
CA GLY A 221 34.06 -19.32 8.28
C GLY A 221 35.54 -18.97 8.40
N ALA A 222 36.09 -18.77 9.60
CA ALA A 222 37.52 -18.54 9.80
C ALA A 222 38.15 -19.49 10.84
N SER A 223 37.61 -20.71 10.99
CA SER A 223 38.19 -21.71 11.90
C SER A 223 38.04 -23.15 11.41
N THR A 224 38.31 -23.42 10.14
CA THR A 224 38.77 -24.75 9.71
C THR A 224 40.29 -24.78 9.74
N ASN A 225 40.85 -24.67 10.95
CA ASN A 225 42.23 -25.04 11.22
C ASN A 225 42.18 -26.41 11.90
N GLU A 226 42.44 -27.49 11.16
CA GLU A 226 42.71 -28.84 11.68
C GLU A 226 43.02 -29.74 10.46
N ALA A 227 44.17 -30.38 10.29
CA ALA A 227 45.35 -30.54 11.11
C ALA A 227 46.56 -30.69 10.16
N GLY A 228 47.42 -29.69 10.12
CA GLY A 228 48.65 -29.71 9.34
C GLY A 228 49.82 -29.31 10.23
N GLN A 229 50.32 -30.27 10.99
CA GLN A 229 51.53 -30.16 11.80
C GLN A 229 52.71 -29.90 10.85
N GLY A 230 53.11 -28.64 10.73
CA GLY A 230 54.23 -28.22 9.89
C GLY A 230 55.02 -27.15 10.58
N ASP A 231 55.91 -27.56 11.48
CA ASP A 231 56.92 -26.68 12.07
C ASP A 231 57.83 -26.16 10.97
N GLY A 232 57.83 -24.86 10.70
CA GLY A 232 58.81 -24.27 9.80
C GLY A 232 58.52 -22.88 9.27
N TYR A 233 59.18 -21.90 9.89
CA TYR A 233 59.48 -20.54 9.42
C TYR A 233 58.36 -19.48 9.50
N GLU A 234 58.47 -18.71 10.59
CA GLU A 234 57.79 -17.45 10.90
C GLU A 234 58.16 -16.31 9.92
N ASP A 235 57.26 -15.33 9.83
CA ASP A 235 57.43 -13.98 9.25
C ASP A 235 56.89 -13.73 7.82
N LYS A 236 55.66 -14.20 7.53
CA LYS A 236 54.82 -13.68 6.44
C LYS A 236 53.34 -13.38 6.81
N ASP A 237 52.92 -13.55 8.06
CA ASP A 237 51.49 -13.53 8.44
C ASP A 237 50.83 -12.16 8.61
N LYS A 238 51.60 -11.05 8.63
CA LYS A 238 51.02 -9.71 8.90
C LYS A 238 50.03 -9.21 7.84
N ASP A 239 50.19 -9.61 6.57
CA ASP A 239 49.26 -9.22 5.50
C ASP A 239 48.00 -10.10 5.49
N GLY A 240 48.10 -11.35 5.94
CA GLY A 240 46.96 -12.26 6.11
C GLY A 240 45.99 -11.76 7.19
N ASP A 241 46.55 -11.30 8.32
CA ASP A 241 45.76 -10.74 9.42
C ASP A 241 44.98 -9.49 9.02
N LYS A 242 45.60 -8.56 8.28
CA LYS A 242 44.90 -7.37 7.75
C LYS A 242 43.78 -7.72 6.79
N ALA A 243 44.00 -8.69 5.89
CA ALA A 243 42.99 -9.14 4.94
C ALA A 243 41.83 -9.87 5.63
N ARG A 244 42.08 -10.49 6.80
CA ARG A 244 41.06 -11.08 7.65
C ARG A 244 40.28 -10.01 8.43
N GLU A 245 40.98 -9.05 9.03
CA GLU A 245 40.36 -7.94 9.78
C GLU A 245 39.47 -7.08 8.88
N MET A 246 39.94 -6.75 7.67
CA MET A 246 39.15 -6.01 6.69
C MET A 246 37.86 -6.76 6.31
N ARG A 247 37.95 -8.09 6.14
CA ARG A 247 36.78 -8.95 5.92
C ARG A 247 35.81 -8.98 7.10
N GLU A 248 36.32 -8.87 8.33
CA GLU A 248 35.45 -8.83 9.51
C GLU A 248 34.68 -7.51 9.60
N LEU A 249 35.34 -6.37 9.35
CA LEU A 249 34.70 -5.06 9.31
C LEU A 249 33.60 -5.01 8.24
N ASP A 250 33.89 -5.58 7.09
CA ASP A 250 32.99 -5.76 5.96
C ASP A 250 31.74 -6.60 6.32
N CYS A 251 31.94 -7.74 7.00
CA CYS A 251 30.84 -8.56 7.51
C CYS A 251 29.98 -7.80 8.54
N ARG A 252 30.60 -7.05 9.46
CA ARG A 252 29.87 -6.24 10.45
C ARG A 252 29.02 -5.16 9.79
N GLN A 253 29.52 -4.51 8.73
CA GLN A 253 28.71 -3.55 8.01
C GLN A 253 27.52 -4.23 7.32
N LEU A 254 27.74 -5.37 6.68
CA LEU A 254 26.67 -6.12 6.04
C LEU A 254 25.58 -6.51 7.05
N GLU A 255 25.97 -7.03 8.21
CA GLU A 255 25.04 -7.36 9.29
C GLU A 255 24.30 -6.12 9.82
N TRP A 256 25.01 -5.01 10.00
CA TRP A 256 24.41 -3.75 10.42
C TRP A 256 23.37 -3.27 9.40
N TRP A 257 23.69 -3.26 8.11
CA TRP A 257 22.75 -2.87 7.06
C TRP A 257 21.56 -3.84 7.02
N TRP A 258 21.81 -5.14 7.07
CA TRP A 258 20.77 -6.17 7.04
C TRP A 258 19.78 -6.01 8.19
N GLY A 259 20.28 -5.93 9.43
CA GLY A 259 19.44 -5.80 10.61
C GLY A 259 18.81 -4.41 10.79
N THR A 260 19.62 -3.37 10.64
CA THR A 260 19.22 -1.99 10.99
C THR A 260 18.50 -1.28 9.86
N VAL A 261 18.82 -1.57 8.60
CA VAL A 261 18.21 -0.90 7.45
C VAL A 261 17.14 -1.79 6.84
N PHE A 262 17.52 -2.95 6.31
CA PHE A 262 16.61 -3.80 5.55
C PHE A 262 15.50 -4.40 6.44
N LEU A 263 15.86 -5.20 7.46
CA LEU A 263 14.89 -5.85 8.33
C LEU A 263 14.03 -4.86 9.12
N ARG A 264 14.61 -3.75 9.59
CA ARG A 264 13.84 -2.70 10.28
C ARG A 264 12.74 -2.13 9.39
N GLU A 265 13.03 -1.90 8.11
CA GLU A 265 12.04 -1.42 7.16
C GLU A 265 10.99 -2.51 6.86
N MET A 266 11.42 -3.78 6.68
CA MET A 266 10.48 -4.89 6.51
C MET A 266 9.52 -5.03 7.70
N MET A 267 10.04 -4.89 8.92
CA MET A 267 9.27 -5.00 10.17
C MET A 267 8.13 -3.98 10.24
N ARG A 268 8.29 -2.79 9.65
CA ARG A 268 7.21 -1.80 9.57
C ARG A 268 6.01 -2.35 8.80
N TRP A 269 6.26 -3.12 7.74
CA TRP A 269 5.19 -3.71 6.93
C TRP A 269 4.66 -4.99 7.54
N GLU A 270 5.54 -5.85 8.07
CA GLU A 270 5.15 -7.08 8.77
C GLU A 270 4.26 -6.80 9.97
N SER A 271 4.51 -5.70 10.70
CA SER A 271 3.68 -5.27 11.85
C SER A 271 2.22 -4.97 11.49
N ARG A 272 1.92 -4.74 10.20
CA ARG A 272 0.56 -4.46 9.71
C ARG A 272 -0.20 -5.72 9.36
N ILE A 273 0.47 -6.84 9.08
CA ILE A 273 -0.17 -8.09 8.66
C ILE A 273 -1.27 -8.54 9.65
N PRO A 274 -1.07 -8.50 10.99
CA PRO A 274 -2.13 -8.87 11.93
C PRO A 274 -3.37 -7.96 11.86
N LEU A 275 -3.19 -6.69 11.44
CA LEU A 275 -4.26 -5.70 11.31
C LEU A 275 -5.12 -5.94 10.06
N LEU A 276 -4.67 -6.77 9.12
CA LEU A 276 -5.40 -7.12 7.89
C LEU A 276 -6.49 -8.16 8.13
N ARG A 277 -6.67 -8.68 9.35
CA ARG A 277 -7.79 -9.58 9.64
C ARG A 277 -9.11 -8.83 9.59
N MET A 278 -10.07 -9.37 8.84
CA MET A 278 -11.38 -8.74 8.67
C MET A 278 -12.09 -8.61 10.04
N PRO A 279 -12.47 -7.40 10.48
CA PRO A 279 -13.31 -7.22 11.66
C PRO A 279 -14.71 -7.80 11.45
N GLY A 280 -15.41 -8.09 12.55
CA GLY A 280 -16.81 -8.50 12.50
C GLY A 280 -17.70 -7.39 11.94
N PHE A 281 -18.85 -7.77 11.38
CA PHE A 281 -19.82 -6.86 10.76
C PHE A 281 -20.18 -5.67 11.66
N GLU A 282 -20.52 -5.92 12.93
CA GLU A 282 -20.92 -4.86 13.86
C GLU A 282 -19.82 -3.82 14.12
N VAL A 283 -18.56 -4.26 14.09
CA VAL A 283 -17.42 -3.34 14.23
C VAL A 283 -17.33 -2.44 12.99
N VAL A 284 -17.49 -3.00 11.79
CA VAL A 284 -17.46 -2.22 10.54
C VAL A 284 -18.64 -1.23 10.47
N VAL A 285 -19.84 -1.66 10.85
CA VAL A 285 -21.01 -0.77 10.91
C VAL A 285 -20.81 0.34 11.93
N GLY A 286 -20.28 0.02 13.11
CA GLY A 286 -19.93 1.00 14.13
C GLY A 286 -18.89 2.02 13.66
N GLU A 287 -17.85 1.58 12.92
CA GLU A 287 -16.86 2.46 12.28
C GLU A 287 -17.51 3.43 11.28
N VAL A 288 -18.46 2.96 10.46
CA VAL A 288 -19.20 3.79 9.51
C VAL A 288 -20.11 4.78 10.23
N TYR A 289 -20.87 4.33 11.24
CA TYR A 289 -21.73 5.19 12.05
C TYR A 289 -20.94 6.35 12.67
N GLU A 290 -19.79 6.04 13.26
CA GLU A 290 -18.90 7.03 13.86
C GLU A 290 -18.29 7.99 12.83
N ALA A 291 -18.09 7.54 11.58
CA ALA A 291 -17.67 8.40 10.48
C ALA A 291 -18.76 9.37 10.06
N VAL A 292 -19.99 8.87 9.89
CA VAL A 292 -21.19 9.65 9.56
C VAL A 292 -21.46 10.71 10.62
N ARG A 293 -21.49 10.33 11.90
CA ARG A 293 -21.75 11.24 13.02
C ARG A 293 -20.78 12.43 13.08
N ARG A 294 -19.53 12.24 12.66
CA ARG A 294 -18.52 13.31 12.61
C ARG A 294 -18.67 14.22 11.38
N ALA A 295 -18.94 13.62 10.23
CA ALA A 295 -18.90 14.32 8.94
C ALA A 295 -20.23 14.97 8.54
N VAL A 296 -21.36 14.44 9.01
CA VAL A 296 -22.71 14.86 8.61
C VAL A 296 -23.30 15.83 9.62
N GLU A 297 -24.11 16.77 9.13
CA GLU A 297 -24.87 17.70 9.96
C GLU A 297 -25.82 16.95 10.91
N GLU A 298 -25.89 17.37 12.17
CA GLU A 298 -26.85 16.84 13.15
C GLU A 298 -28.17 17.60 12.96
N GLU A 299 -29.15 16.96 12.34
CA GLU A 299 -30.55 17.39 12.37
C GLU A 299 -31.29 16.49 13.38
N GLU A 300 -32.26 17.03 14.13
CA GLU A 300 -33.00 16.30 15.17
C GLU A 300 -33.55 14.96 14.62
N VAL A 301 -33.03 13.85 15.17
CA VAL A 301 -33.47 12.45 14.99
C VAL A 301 -33.13 11.79 13.63
N VAL A 302 -32.06 10.98 13.63
CA VAL A 302 -31.66 10.10 12.52
C VAL A 302 -32.57 8.85 12.49
N VAL A 303 -33.53 8.79 11.56
CA VAL A 303 -34.22 7.53 11.23
C VAL A 303 -33.25 6.66 10.42
N TRP A 304 -32.80 5.55 11.01
CA TRP A 304 -32.19 4.46 10.26
C TRP A 304 -33.35 3.61 9.76
N GLU A 305 -33.54 3.52 8.44
CA GLU A 305 -34.38 2.47 7.86
C GLU A 305 -33.65 1.14 8.12
N GLY A 306 -33.84 0.61 9.32
CA GLY A 306 -33.56 -0.78 9.61
C GLY A 306 -34.51 -1.59 8.73
N CYS A 307 -33.98 -2.53 7.96
CA CYS A 307 -34.78 -3.65 7.55
C CYS A 307 -35.29 -4.29 8.85
N ASP A 308 -36.57 -4.09 9.16
CA ASP A 308 -37.29 -4.87 10.14
C ASP A 308 -37.19 -6.32 9.68
N LEU A 309 -36.13 -7.00 10.14
CA LEU A 309 -36.05 -8.44 10.09
C LEU A 309 -37.04 -8.90 11.15
N ASP A 310 -38.25 -9.19 10.69
CA ASP A 310 -39.22 -10.00 11.39
C ASP A 310 -38.52 -11.27 11.90
N CYS A 311 -38.01 -11.23 13.13
CA CYS A 311 -37.70 -12.42 13.91
C CYS A 311 -39.04 -12.98 14.41
N GLU A 312 -39.82 -13.55 13.49
CA GLU A 312 -40.83 -14.54 13.87
C GLU A 312 -40.13 -15.81 14.37
N GLN A 313 -40.75 -16.40 15.39
CA GLN A 313 -40.24 -17.37 16.37
C GLN A 313 -39.91 -18.75 15.81
#